data_AF-A0A3C1W3D0-F1
#
_entry.id   AF-A0A3C1W3D0-F1
#
_cell.length_a   1.000
_cell.length_b   1.000
_cell.length_c   1.000
_cell.angle_alpha   90.00
_cell.angle_beta   90.00
_cell.angle_gamma   90.00
#
_symmetry.space_group_name_H-M   'P 1'
#
loop_
_entity.id
_entity.type
_entity.pdbx_description
1 polymer ?
#
loop_
_entity_poly.entity_id
_entity_poly.type
_entity_poly.pdbx_seq_one_letter_code
_entity_poly.pdbx_strand_id
1 'polypeptide(L)'
;MSENEKNLVFVYGTLRKESSNHFRLRKAPFVKEGWILGRLYRIGWYPGMRLDEEGVPVRGEIYEIEREALRELDAFEGNEFERLKAKVHAKGGGDFHVWLYEYRKEVDSDAELLPADWVHHERKMDRKAHAPFFSLATFVLLPATAALGAFMTWADPDSFSRFSWILQVLSIALPLLAFLAGRKAHARRERWAEGAEVCAAVAFVVFCLMLLIRFFPSAFEAFPN
;
A
#
# COMPACT_ATOMS: atom_id res chain seq x y z
N MET A 1 40.87 24.41 13.12
CA MET A 1 39.92 23.82 12.16
C MET A 1 38.57 23.80 12.87
N SER A 2 37.56 24.49 12.36
CA SER A 2 36.27 24.64 13.06
C SER A 2 35.51 23.32 13.07
N GLU A 3 35.77 22.50 14.09
CA GLU A 3 34.90 21.41 14.49
C GLU A 3 33.52 22.00 14.82
N ASN A 4 32.49 21.48 14.15
CA ASN A 4 31.08 21.66 14.48
C ASN A 4 30.33 22.88 13.89
N GLU A 5 30.46 23.15 12.57
CA GLU A 5 29.47 23.98 11.88
C GLU A 5 28.16 23.17 11.72
N LYS A 6 27.24 23.39 12.67
CA LYS A 6 25.91 22.77 12.69
C LYS A 6 25.10 23.27 11.50
N ASN A 7 24.93 22.43 10.49
CA ASN A 7 24.07 22.74 9.35
C ASN A 7 22.64 22.29 9.64
N LEU A 8 21.68 22.97 9.02
CA LEU A 8 20.29 22.54 9.01
C LEU A 8 19.93 22.09 7.61
N VAL A 9 19.19 20.99 7.51
CA VAL A 9 18.63 20.49 6.25
C VAL A 9 17.13 20.32 6.39
N PHE A 10 16.39 20.74 5.39
CA PHE A 10 14.96 20.50 5.24
C PHE A 10 14.71 19.38 4.24
N VAL A 11 13.96 18.37 4.67
CA VAL A 11 13.58 17.23 3.85
C VAL A 11 12.07 17.14 3.73
N TYR A 12 11.58 16.98 2.51
CA TYR A 12 10.15 16.97 2.19
C TYR A 12 9.66 15.61 1.65
N GLY A 13 10.59 14.68 1.39
CA GLY A 13 10.33 13.44 0.68
C GLY A 13 10.80 12.18 1.39
N THR A 14 11.46 11.28 0.65
CA THR A 14 11.83 9.94 1.14
C THR A 14 12.79 9.91 2.34
N LEU A 15 13.47 11.03 2.62
CA LEU A 15 14.35 11.21 3.79
C LEU A 15 13.59 11.53 5.09
N ARG A 16 12.32 11.92 5.02
CA ARG A 16 11.47 12.19 6.18
C ARG A 16 11.30 10.96 7.08
N LYS A 17 10.97 11.18 8.34
CA LYS A 17 10.72 10.10 9.30
C LYS A 17 9.65 9.14 8.77
N GLU A 18 9.87 7.84 9.00
CA GLU A 18 9.00 6.73 8.54
C GLU A 18 8.99 6.49 7.02
N SER A 19 9.69 7.30 6.21
CA SER A 19 9.87 7.04 4.78
C SER A 19 11.12 6.18 4.50
N SER A 20 11.19 5.64 3.29
CA SER A 20 12.14 4.58 2.87
C SER A 20 13.62 4.92 3.02
N ASN A 21 13.99 6.20 2.92
CA ASN A 21 15.38 6.65 2.94
C ASN A 21 15.78 7.36 4.26
N HIS A 22 14.90 7.37 5.27
CA HIS A 22 15.17 8.03 6.55
C HIS A 22 16.44 7.54 7.26
N PHE A 23 16.87 6.29 7.00
CA PHE A 23 18.06 5.72 7.61
C PHE A 23 19.34 6.54 7.36
N ARG A 24 19.38 7.35 6.30
CA ARG A 24 20.48 8.29 6.00
C ARG A 24 20.56 9.46 6.98
N LEU A 25 19.43 9.83 7.59
CA LEU A 25 19.33 10.87 8.61
C LEU A 25 19.28 10.31 10.04
N ARG A 26 19.52 9.01 10.24
CA ARG A 26 19.33 8.37 11.57
C ARG A 26 20.20 8.97 12.68
N LYS A 27 21.35 9.56 12.34
CA LYS A 27 22.25 10.25 13.28
C LYS A 27 21.97 11.76 13.38
N ALA A 28 21.15 12.30 12.48
CA ALA A 28 20.82 13.72 12.42
C ALA A 28 19.71 14.03 13.43
N PRO A 29 19.94 14.90 14.44
CA PRO A 29 18.89 15.28 15.37
C PRO A 29 17.72 15.96 14.66
N PHE A 30 16.50 15.51 14.97
CA PHE A 30 15.29 16.19 14.53
C PHE A 30 15.14 17.53 15.26
N VAL A 31 14.90 18.60 14.51
CA VAL A 31 14.75 19.95 15.05
C VAL A 31 13.27 20.34 15.10
N LYS A 32 12.59 20.34 13.95
CA LYS A 32 11.19 20.80 13.86
C LYS A 32 10.52 20.38 12.56
N GLU A 33 9.19 20.29 12.56
CA GLU A 33 8.41 20.26 11.32
C GLU A 33 8.34 21.67 10.73
N GLY A 34 8.25 21.77 9.41
CA GLY A 34 8.16 23.06 8.71
C GLY A 34 7.55 22.94 7.31
N TRP A 35 7.49 24.08 6.62
CA TRP A 35 7.06 24.16 5.24
C TRP A 35 7.77 25.28 4.49
N ILE A 36 7.78 25.15 3.17
CA ILE A 36 8.22 26.17 2.22
C ILE A 36 7.21 26.27 1.08
N LEU A 37 7.11 27.44 0.45
CA LEU A 37 6.25 27.60 -0.72
C LEU A 37 6.90 26.97 -1.94
N GLY A 38 6.14 26.13 -2.63
CA GLY A 38 6.59 25.44 -3.82
C GLY A 38 5.54 24.51 -4.40
N ARG A 39 5.97 23.67 -5.32
CA ARG A 39 5.17 22.61 -5.93
C ARG A 39 5.86 21.28 -5.70
N LEU A 40 5.08 20.29 -5.27
CA LEU A 40 5.56 18.95 -5.00
C LEU A 40 5.02 18.00 -6.07
N TYR A 41 5.90 17.28 -6.76
CA TYR A 41 5.54 16.37 -7.84
C TYR A 41 5.86 14.93 -7.49
N ARG A 42 5.08 13.99 -8.02
CA ARG A 42 5.40 12.57 -7.99
C ARG A 42 6.16 12.18 -9.26
N ILE A 43 7.46 11.97 -9.15
CA ILE A 43 8.31 11.54 -10.28
C ILE A 43 8.24 10.02 -10.49
N GLY A 44 7.95 9.27 -9.42
CA GLY A 44 7.75 7.83 -9.49
C GLY A 44 7.51 7.25 -8.10
N TRP A 45 8.53 6.57 -7.59
CA TRP A 45 8.57 6.10 -6.20
C TRP A 45 9.08 7.16 -5.21
N TYR A 46 9.53 8.32 -5.69
CA TYR A 46 10.03 9.44 -4.89
C TYR A 46 9.38 10.76 -5.35
N PRO A 47 9.37 11.79 -4.48
CA PRO A 47 8.91 13.12 -4.84
C PRO A 47 10.03 14.01 -5.37
N GLY A 48 9.67 15.03 -6.15
CA GLY A 48 10.53 16.15 -6.50
C GLY A 48 9.82 17.46 -6.17
N MET A 49 10.49 18.39 -5.48
CA MET A 49 9.95 19.71 -5.18
C MET A 49 10.61 20.78 -6.05
N ARG A 50 9.82 21.75 -6.51
CA ARG A 50 10.31 23.02 -7.07
C ARG A 50 9.87 24.19 -6.19
N LEU A 51 10.76 25.14 -5.97
CA LEU A 51 10.44 26.39 -5.28
C LEU A 51 9.55 27.25 -6.18
N ASP A 52 8.49 27.79 -5.58
CA ASP A 52 7.53 28.64 -6.25
C ASP A 52 6.81 29.47 -5.18
N GLU A 53 7.00 30.79 -5.19
CA GLU A 53 6.36 31.70 -4.23
C GLU A 53 4.83 31.76 -4.39
N GLU A 54 4.34 31.42 -5.58
CA GLU A 54 2.91 31.32 -5.91
C GLU A 54 2.38 29.90 -5.68
N GLY A 55 3.27 28.98 -5.27
CA GLY A 55 2.96 27.60 -4.97
C GLY A 55 2.22 27.42 -3.64
N VAL A 56 2.13 26.16 -3.20
CA VAL A 56 1.47 25.77 -1.95
C VAL A 56 2.50 25.42 -0.89
N PRO A 57 2.13 25.38 0.41
CA PRO A 57 3.02 24.92 1.46
C PRO A 57 3.42 23.45 1.27
N VAL A 58 4.67 23.20 0.87
CA VAL A 58 5.29 21.89 0.82
C VAL A 58 5.76 21.51 2.21
N ARG A 59 5.20 20.43 2.76
CA ARG A 59 5.48 19.99 4.13
C ARG A 59 6.73 19.15 4.23
N GLY A 60 7.52 19.40 5.27
CA GLY A 60 8.72 18.63 5.56
C GLY A 60 9.22 18.78 6.98
N GLU A 61 10.44 18.34 7.18
CA GLU A 61 11.10 18.19 8.48
C GLU A 61 12.50 18.80 8.42
N ILE A 62 12.89 19.47 9.49
CA ILE A 62 14.18 20.13 9.66
C ILE A 62 15.04 19.28 10.58
N TYR A 63 16.26 18.99 10.14
CA TYR A 63 17.25 18.21 10.88
C TYR A 63 18.55 18.98 11.02
N GLU A 64 19.25 18.77 12.14
CA GLU A 64 20.64 19.17 12.31
C GLU A 64 21.55 18.12 11.67
N ILE A 65 22.42 18.54 10.77
CA ILE A 65 23.25 17.62 9.97
C ILE A 65 24.71 18.08 9.96
N GLU A 66 25.62 17.12 10.08
CA GLU A 66 27.05 17.33 9.93
C GLU A 66 27.42 17.53 8.47
N ARG A 67 28.54 18.20 8.22
CA ARG A 67 28.98 18.53 6.86
C ARG A 67 29.24 17.27 6.02
N GLU A 68 29.81 16.24 6.63
CA GLU A 68 30.13 14.96 6.02
C GLU A 68 28.84 14.24 5.59
N ALA A 69 27.85 14.14 6.49
CA ALA A 69 26.55 13.56 6.18
C ALA A 69 25.81 14.35 5.08
N LEU A 70 25.95 15.67 5.06
CA LEU A 70 25.37 16.50 4.01
C LEU A 70 26.03 16.25 2.63
N ARG A 71 27.33 15.92 2.58
CA ARG A 71 28.00 15.48 1.34
C ARG A 71 27.54 14.09 0.88
N GLU A 72 27.28 13.18 1.82
CA GLU A 72 26.70 11.88 1.50
C GLU A 72 25.31 12.02 0.86
N LEU A 73 24.50 12.98 1.35
CA LEU A 73 23.22 13.31 0.72
C LEU A 73 23.40 13.89 -0.69
N ASP A 74 24.39 14.78 -0.91
CA ASP A 74 24.68 15.29 -2.25
C ASP A 74 24.97 14.15 -3.25
N ALA A 75 25.77 13.16 -2.81
CA ALA A 75 26.10 12.00 -3.64
C ALA A 75 24.89 11.09 -3.89
N PHE A 76 23.99 10.98 -2.90
CA PHE A 76 22.77 10.17 -3.02
C PHE A 76 21.74 10.80 -3.95
N GLU A 77 21.47 12.09 -3.83
CA GLU A 77 20.50 12.82 -4.65
C GLU A 77 20.99 12.97 -6.10
N GLY A 78 22.32 13.00 -6.30
CA GLY A 78 22.93 12.94 -7.62
C GLY A 78 22.66 14.17 -8.47
N ASN A 79 22.45 13.98 -9.78
CA ASN A 79 22.28 15.07 -10.74
C ASN A 79 20.83 15.51 -10.93
N GLU A 80 19.86 14.81 -10.31
CA GLU A 80 18.44 15.15 -10.45
C GLU A 80 18.05 16.34 -9.59
N PHE A 81 18.83 16.60 -8.54
CA PHE A 81 18.54 17.63 -7.55
C PHE A 81 19.65 18.69 -7.45
N GLU A 82 19.26 19.91 -7.13
CA GLU A 82 20.14 21.00 -6.72
C GLU A 82 20.08 21.20 -5.22
N ARG A 83 21.22 21.15 -4.53
CA ARG A 83 21.26 21.64 -3.15
C ARG A 83 21.32 23.16 -3.15
N LEU A 84 20.36 23.80 -2.49
CA LEU A 84 20.30 25.25 -2.31
C LEU A 84 19.96 25.61 -0.86
N LYS A 85 20.24 26.86 -0.49
CA LYS A 85 19.91 27.39 0.84
C LYS A 85 18.66 28.24 0.75
N ALA A 86 17.65 27.93 1.54
CA ALA A 86 16.38 28.65 1.54
C ALA A 86 15.87 28.89 2.96
N LYS A 87 14.88 29.78 3.06
CA LYS A 87 14.17 30.07 4.30
C LYS A 87 12.93 29.19 4.40
N VAL A 88 12.87 28.38 5.45
CA VAL A 88 11.74 27.49 5.75
C VAL A 88 11.00 28.01 6.97
N HIS A 89 9.67 27.99 6.90
CA HIS A 89 8.80 28.35 8.02
C HIS A 89 8.61 27.14 8.93
N ALA A 90 8.81 27.31 10.23
CA ALA A 90 8.63 26.23 11.19
C ALA A 90 7.22 26.20 11.78
N LYS A 91 6.76 24.99 12.08
CA LYS A 91 5.50 24.76 12.80
C LYS A 91 5.52 25.43 14.17
N GLY A 92 4.47 26.18 14.49
CA GLY A 92 4.41 26.96 15.74
C GLY A 92 5.25 28.24 15.71
N GLY A 93 5.68 28.71 14.54
CA GLY A 93 6.36 29.98 14.34
C GLY A 93 7.88 29.87 14.28
N GLY A 94 8.48 30.92 13.69
CA GLY A 94 9.92 31.04 13.43
C GLY A 94 10.30 30.62 12.01
N ASP A 95 11.43 31.15 11.53
CA ASP A 95 12.01 30.86 10.24
C ASP A 95 13.42 30.26 10.44
N PHE A 96 13.79 29.28 9.61
CA PHE A 96 15.12 28.67 9.61
C PHE A 96 15.77 28.81 8.24
N HIS A 97 17.07 29.12 8.21
CA HIS A 97 17.87 29.01 6.99
C HIS A 97 18.45 27.60 6.90
N VAL A 98 18.04 26.85 5.89
CA VAL A 98 18.32 25.43 5.77
C VAL A 98 18.79 25.10 4.36
N TRP A 99 19.56 24.02 4.24
CA TRP A 99 19.80 23.36 2.97
C TRP A 99 18.57 22.56 2.56
N LEU A 100 18.25 22.52 1.27
CA LEU A 100 17.24 21.64 0.70
C LEU A 100 17.66 21.21 -0.71
N TYR A 101 17.01 20.18 -1.23
CA TYR A 101 17.26 19.63 -2.56
C TYR A 101 16.08 19.93 -3.49
N GLU A 102 16.26 20.80 -4.48
CA GLU A 102 15.24 21.12 -5.48
C GLU A 102 15.38 20.25 -6.73
N TYR A 103 14.27 19.74 -7.26
CA TYR A 103 14.28 18.85 -8.42
C TYR A 103 14.43 19.62 -9.74
N ARG A 104 15.48 19.31 -10.51
CA ARG A 104 15.85 20.05 -11.72
C ARG A 104 15.26 19.53 -13.03
N LYS A 105 14.93 18.25 -13.10
CA LYS A 105 14.45 17.64 -14.36
C LYS A 105 13.01 18.06 -14.66
N GLU A 106 12.59 17.83 -15.90
CA GLU A 106 11.21 18.07 -16.32
C GLU A 106 10.22 17.31 -15.45
N VAL A 107 9.09 17.97 -15.18
CA VAL A 107 7.99 17.48 -14.36
C VAL A 107 6.72 17.53 -15.19
N ASP A 108 5.91 16.48 -15.06
CA ASP A 108 4.55 16.49 -15.59
C ASP A 108 3.67 17.32 -14.65
N SER A 109 2.92 18.29 -15.20
CA SER A 109 1.98 19.10 -14.41
C SER A 109 0.89 18.25 -13.77
N ASP A 110 0.50 17.15 -14.40
CA ASP A 110 -0.54 16.25 -13.88
C ASP A 110 -0.02 15.41 -12.69
N ALA A 111 1.30 15.42 -12.45
CA ALA A 111 1.93 14.73 -11.34
C ALA A 111 2.05 15.60 -10.07
N GLU A 112 1.53 16.84 -10.07
CA GLU A 112 1.52 17.70 -8.88
C GLU A 112 0.67 17.07 -7.76
N LEU A 113 1.24 17.03 -6.56
CA LEU A 113 0.64 16.43 -5.37
C LEU A 113 -0.08 17.49 -4.54
N LEU A 114 -1.39 17.34 -4.39
CA LEU A 114 -2.22 18.12 -3.48
C LEU A 114 -2.95 17.20 -2.49
N PRO A 115 -2.78 17.41 -1.16
CA PRO A 115 -1.86 18.36 -0.53
C PRO A 115 -0.38 18.02 -0.80
N ALA A 116 0.48 19.05 -0.78
CA ALA A 116 1.93 18.91 -0.98
C ALA A 116 2.65 18.30 0.24
N ASP A 117 2.30 17.05 0.55
CA ASP A 117 2.84 16.27 1.66
C ASP A 117 3.11 14.83 1.21
N TRP A 118 4.40 14.51 1.02
CA TRP A 118 4.81 13.18 0.54
C TRP A 118 4.37 12.05 1.48
N VAL A 119 4.52 12.22 2.79
CA VAL A 119 4.17 11.19 3.78
C VAL A 119 2.67 10.93 3.77
N HIS A 120 1.84 11.96 3.55
CA HIS A 120 0.41 11.79 3.34
C HIS A 120 0.12 10.92 2.10
N HIS A 121 0.81 11.21 0.99
CA HIS A 121 0.66 10.47 -0.25
C HIS A 121 1.12 9.00 -0.13
N GLU A 122 2.29 8.74 0.48
CA GLU A 122 2.78 7.39 0.76
C GLU A 122 1.78 6.59 1.59
N ARG A 123 1.29 7.15 2.70
CA ARG A 123 0.28 6.50 3.55
C ARG A 123 -1.01 6.19 2.80
N LYS A 124 -1.44 7.06 1.89
CA LYS A 124 -2.64 6.83 1.06
C LYS A 124 -2.43 5.69 0.07
N MET A 125 -1.26 5.63 -0.56
CA MET A 125 -0.90 4.53 -1.47
C MET A 125 -0.78 3.20 -0.74
N ASP A 126 -0.13 3.21 0.42
CA ASP A 126 0.02 2.03 1.28
C ASP A 126 -1.34 1.49 1.73
N ARG A 127 -2.24 2.36 2.21
CA ARG A 127 -3.63 1.99 2.56
C ARG A 127 -4.40 1.39 1.39
N LYS A 128 -4.22 1.91 0.17
CA LYS A 128 -4.88 1.36 -1.03
C LYS A 128 -4.30 0.00 -1.40
N ALA A 129 -2.98 -0.19 -1.29
CA ALA A 129 -2.33 -1.46 -1.57
C ALA A 129 -2.82 -2.57 -0.62
N HIS A 130 -3.05 -2.24 0.66
CA HIS A 130 -3.49 -3.16 1.70
C HIS A 130 -5.03 -3.20 1.89
N ALA A 131 -5.80 -2.64 0.95
CA ALA A 131 -7.27 -2.59 1.03
C ALA A 131 -7.86 -4.02 1.04
N PRO A 132 -8.81 -4.36 1.93
CA PRO A 132 -9.22 -5.74 2.19
C PRO A 132 -10.25 -6.27 1.17
N PHE A 133 -10.09 -6.00 -0.13
CA PHE A 133 -11.08 -6.38 -1.14
C PHE A 133 -11.19 -7.91 -1.28
N PHE A 134 -10.06 -8.60 -1.42
CA PHE A 134 -10.06 -10.06 -1.55
C PHE A 134 -10.37 -10.75 -0.21
N SER A 135 -9.98 -10.13 0.90
CA SER A 135 -10.33 -10.58 2.24
C SER A 135 -11.85 -10.56 2.45
N LEU A 136 -12.50 -9.44 2.12
CA LEU A 136 -13.95 -9.30 2.18
C LEU A 136 -14.65 -10.29 1.23
N ALA A 137 -14.17 -10.43 0.00
CA ALA A 137 -14.71 -11.41 -0.94
C ALA A 137 -14.68 -12.83 -0.35
N THR A 138 -13.58 -13.21 0.30
CA THR A 138 -13.44 -14.50 0.96
C THR A 138 -14.45 -14.67 2.11
N PHE A 139 -14.61 -13.64 2.95
CA PHE A 139 -15.56 -13.65 4.06
C PHE A 139 -17.03 -13.68 3.61
N VAL A 140 -17.34 -13.25 2.40
CA VAL A 140 -18.70 -13.34 1.83
C VAL A 140 -18.92 -14.69 1.14
N LEU A 141 -17.94 -15.15 0.36
CA LEU A 141 -18.07 -16.37 -0.46
C LEU A 141 -18.15 -17.65 0.41
N LEU A 142 -17.46 -17.70 1.54
CA LEU A 142 -17.49 -18.88 2.41
C LEU A 142 -18.89 -19.10 3.04
N PRO A 143 -19.52 -18.12 3.72
CA PRO A 143 -20.91 -18.25 4.19
C PRO A 143 -21.91 -18.47 3.06
N ALA A 144 -21.71 -17.84 1.89
CA ALA A 144 -22.57 -18.06 0.72
C ALA A 144 -22.51 -19.53 0.25
N THR A 145 -21.33 -20.16 0.32
CA THR A 145 -21.16 -21.59 0.03
C THR A 145 -21.99 -22.44 1.00
N ALA A 146 -21.90 -22.17 2.31
CA ALA A 146 -22.65 -22.90 3.33
C ALA A 146 -24.17 -22.70 3.16
N ALA A 147 -24.61 -21.47 2.90
CA ALA A 147 -26.02 -21.14 2.69
C ALA A 147 -26.58 -21.82 1.44
N LEU A 148 -25.84 -21.82 0.32
CA LEU A 148 -26.23 -22.53 -0.89
C LEU A 148 -26.27 -24.04 -0.66
N GLY A 149 -25.29 -24.60 0.05
CA GLY A 149 -25.29 -26.01 0.44
C GLY A 149 -26.53 -26.39 1.25
N ALA A 150 -26.84 -25.63 2.30
CA ALA A 150 -28.02 -25.85 3.13
C ALA A 150 -29.34 -25.70 2.34
N PHE A 151 -29.43 -24.68 1.48
CA PHE A 151 -30.58 -24.48 0.61
C PHE A 151 -30.79 -25.66 -0.34
N MET A 152 -29.72 -26.19 -0.94
CA MET A 152 -29.78 -27.35 -1.83
C MET A 152 -30.21 -28.64 -1.11
N THR A 153 -29.91 -28.78 0.18
CA THR A 153 -30.39 -29.92 0.98
C THR A 153 -31.85 -29.78 1.43
N TRP A 154 -32.35 -28.56 1.56
CA TRP A 154 -33.71 -28.28 2.04
C TRP A 154 -34.74 -28.14 0.91
N ALA A 155 -34.33 -27.63 -0.25
CA ALA A 155 -35.22 -27.42 -1.38
C ALA A 155 -35.64 -28.73 -2.04
N ASP A 156 -36.93 -28.83 -2.41
CA ASP A 156 -37.44 -29.97 -3.16
C ASP A 156 -36.70 -30.14 -4.51
N PRO A 157 -36.33 -31.37 -4.90
CA PRO A 157 -35.58 -31.63 -6.14
C PRO A 157 -36.23 -31.06 -7.41
N ASP A 158 -37.56 -30.97 -7.42
CA ASP A 158 -38.35 -30.51 -8.57
C ASP A 158 -38.49 -28.98 -8.64
N SER A 159 -38.18 -28.24 -7.56
CA SER A 159 -38.37 -26.78 -7.50
C SER A 159 -37.50 -25.99 -8.48
N PHE A 160 -36.36 -26.54 -8.92
CA PHE A 160 -35.37 -25.83 -9.75
C PHE A 160 -34.89 -26.65 -10.96
N SER A 161 -35.69 -27.57 -11.46
CA SER A 161 -35.32 -28.49 -12.57
C SER A 161 -34.68 -27.79 -13.78
N ARG A 162 -35.17 -26.59 -14.14
CA ARG A 162 -34.65 -25.77 -15.25
C ARG A 162 -33.24 -25.18 -14.99
N PHE A 163 -32.84 -25.00 -13.73
CA PHE A 163 -31.57 -24.35 -13.34
C PHE A 163 -30.65 -25.25 -12.50
N SER A 164 -31.00 -26.54 -12.34
CA SER A 164 -30.29 -27.48 -11.48
C SER A 164 -28.79 -27.58 -11.78
N TRP A 165 -28.41 -27.64 -13.07
CA TRP A 165 -27.00 -27.71 -13.46
C TRP A 165 -26.23 -26.43 -13.11
N ILE A 166 -26.86 -25.25 -13.16
CA ILE A 166 -26.23 -23.97 -12.81
C ILE A 166 -25.95 -23.92 -11.31
N LEU A 167 -26.95 -24.26 -10.50
CA LEU A 167 -26.81 -24.28 -9.05
C LEU A 167 -25.76 -25.32 -8.61
N GLN A 168 -25.64 -26.44 -9.32
CA GLN A 168 -24.59 -27.44 -9.08
C GLN A 168 -23.18 -26.94 -9.43
N VAL A 169 -22.99 -26.28 -10.57
CA VAL A 169 -21.69 -25.69 -10.92
C VAL A 169 -21.34 -24.60 -9.93
N LEU A 170 -22.32 -23.78 -9.54
CA LEU A 170 -22.13 -22.69 -8.59
C LEU A 170 -21.72 -23.21 -7.21
N SER A 171 -22.30 -24.30 -6.74
CA SER A 171 -21.98 -24.89 -5.43
C SER A 171 -20.55 -25.42 -5.37
N ILE A 172 -20.01 -25.92 -6.48
CA ILE A 172 -18.60 -26.35 -6.59
C ILE A 172 -17.67 -25.14 -6.80
N ALA A 173 -18.10 -24.13 -7.55
CA ALA A 173 -17.26 -22.98 -7.90
C ALA A 173 -17.07 -22.00 -6.74
N LEU A 174 -18.10 -21.73 -5.92
CA LEU A 174 -18.04 -20.77 -4.82
C LEU A 174 -16.92 -21.05 -3.79
N PRO A 175 -16.73 -22.27 -3.26
CA PRO A 175 -15.64 -22.52 -2.31
C PRO A 175 -14.25 -22.40 -2.97
N LEU A 176 -14.12 -22.77 -4.24
CA LEU A 176 -12.88 -22.56 -4.99
C LEU A 176 -12.58 -21.06 -5.17
N LEU A 177 -13.60 -20.26 -5.50
CA LEU A 177 -13.47 -18.80 -5.59
C LEU A 177 -13.10 -18.17 -4.25
N ALA A 178 -13.70 -18.64 -3.14
CA ALA A 178 -13.34 -18.20 -1.79
C ALA A 178 -11.86 -18.52 -1.49
N PHE A 179 -11.40 -19.73 -1.83
CA PHE A 179 -10.00 -20.12 -1.67
C PHE A 179 -9.05 -19.21 -2.47
N LEU A 180 -9.33 -19.01 -3.76
CA LEU A 180 -8.51 -18.17 -4.64
C LEU A 180 -8.49 -16.71 -4.17
N ALA A 181 -9.63 -16.18 -3.68
CA ALA A 181 -9.71 -14.86 -3.09
C ALA A 181 -8.80 -14.75 -1.86
N GLY A 182 -8.83 -15.69 -0.92
CA GLY A 182 -7.98 -15.63 0.27
C GLY A 182 -6.49 -15.74 -0.05
N ARG A 183 -6.10 -16.60 -1.01
CA ARG A 183 -4.72 -16.67 -1.51
C ARG A 183 -4.26 -15.33 -2.11
N LYS A 184 -5.13 -14.67 -2.86
CA LYS A 184 -4.84 -13.35 -3.44
C LYS A 184 -4.78 -12.25 -2.38
N ALA A 185 -5.59 -12.34 -1.32
CA ALA A 185 -5.54 -11.44 -0.17
C ALA A 185 -4.18 -11.53 0.56
N HIS A 186 -3.68 -12.75 0.80
CA HIS A 186 -2.35 -12.98 1.38
C HIS A 186 -1.23 -12.47 0.47
N ALA A 187 -1.29 -12.77 -0.84
CA ALA A 187 -0.29 -12.29 -1.80
C ALA A 187 -0.20 -10.75 -1.87
N ARG A 188 -1.32 -10.05 -1.67
CA ARG A 188 -1.36 -8.58 -1.59
C ARG A 188 -1.10 -8.01 -0.19
N ARG A 189 -0.88 -8.88 0.80
CA ARG A 189 -0.73 -8.51 2.22
C ARG A 189 -1.90 -7.65 2.70
N GLU A 190 -3.12 -7.93 2.27
CA GLU A 190 -4.28 -7.13 2.69
C GLU A 190 -4.43 -7.10 4.22
N ARG A 191 -5.05 -6.03 4.75
CA ARG A 191 -5.22 -5.83 6.21
C ARG A 191 -5.80 -7.03 6.97
N TRP A 192 -6.63 -7.85 6.32
CA TRP A 192 -7.28 -9.02 6.90
C TRP A 192 -6.86 -10.34 6.24
N ALA A 193 -5.66 -10.35 5.64
CA ALA A 193 -5.12 -11.50 4.91
C ALA A 193 -5.06 -12.78 5.76
N GLU A 194 -4.63 -12.71 7.02
CA GLU A 194 -4.53 -13.88 7.91
C GLU A 194 -5.91 -14.53 8.13
N GLY A 195 -6.93 -13.71 8.44
CA GLY A 195 -8.30 -14.21 8.59
C GLY A 195 -8.85 -14.77 7.28
N ALA A 196 -8.57 -14.10 6.16
CA ALA A 196 -8.97 -14.57 4.84
C ALA A 196 -8.29 -15.90 4.46
N GLU A 197 -7.04 -16.12 4.88
CA GLU A 197 -6.32 -17.36 4.64
C GLU A 197 -6.94 -18.53 5.42
N VAL A 198 -7.34 -18.33 6.68
CA VAL A 198 -8.07 -19.34 7.46
C VAL A 198 -9.40 -19.69 6.77
N CYS A 199 -10.17 -18.68 6.34
CA CYS A 199 -11.42 -18.91 5.60
C CYS A 199 -11.19 -19.63 4.26
N ALA A 200 -10.12 -19.29 3.54
CA ALA A 200 -9.74 -19.97 2.31
C ALA A 200 -9.37 -21.43 2.53
N ALA A 201 -8.62 -21.76 3.60
CA ALA A 201 -8.32 -23.13 3.96
C ALA A 201 -9.59 -23.95 4.22
N VAL A 202 -10.54 -23.38 4.98
CA VAL A 202 -11.86 -24.01 5.20
C VAL A 202 -12.60 -24.20 3.89
N ALA A 203 -12.64 -23.18 3.03
CA ALA A 203 -13.30 -23.27 1.73
C ALA A 203 -12.68 -24.35 0.84
N PHE A 204 -11.36 -24.51 0.87
CA PHE A 204 -10.67 -25.57 0.13
C PHE A 204 -11.03 -26.96 0.63
N VAL A 205 -11.12 -27.16 1.96
CA VAL A 205 -11.58 -28.42 2.54
C VAL A 205 -13.01 -28.73 2.10
N VAL A 206 -13.91 -27.74 2.16
CA VAL A 206 -15.31 -27.88 1.69
C VAL A 206 -15.35 -28.25 0.21
N PHE A 207 -14.56 -27.58 -0.64
CA PHE A 207 -14.45 -27.90 -2.06
C PHE A 207 -14.03 -29.37 -2.29
N CYS A 208 -12.98 -29.83 -1.61
CA CYS A 208 -12.52 -31.22 -1.71
C CYS A 208 -13.58 -32.22 -1.27
N LEU A 209 -14.27 -31.96 -0.14
CA LEU A 209 -15.36 -32.82 0.33
C LEU A 209 -16.51 -32.88 -0.68
N MET A 210 -16.88 -31.75 -1.28
CA MET A 210 -17.93 -31.70 -2.31
C MET A 210 -17.54 -32.50 -3.55
N LEU A 211 -16.29 -32.39 -4.02
CA LEU A 211 -15.81 -33.21 -5.12
C LEU A 211 -15.85 -34.70 -4.77
N LEU A 212 -15.40 -35.08 -3.57
CA LEU A 212 -15.45 -36.47 -3.12
C LEU A 212 -16.90 -36.97 -3.10
N ILE A 213 -17.82 -36.30 -2.42
CA ILE A 213 -19.23 -36.73 -2.36
C ILE A 213 -19.85 -36.85 -3.76
N ARG A 214 -19.50 -35.93 -4.68
CA ARG A 214 -20.07 -35.89 -6.03
C ARG A 214 -19.53 -37.00 -6.94
N PHE A 215 -18.22 -37.25 -6.90
CA PHE A 215 -17.53 -38.09 -7.88
C PHE A 215 -17.16 -39.49 -7.36
N PHE A 216 -17.19 -39.71 -6.04
CA PHE A 216 -16.87 -41.01 -5.43
C PHE A 216 -17.90 -42.12 -5.71
N PRO A 217 -19.23 -41.88 -5.78
CA PRO A 217 -20.20 -42.91 -6.14
C PRO A 217 -19.96 -43.50 -7.53
N SER A 218 -19.50 -42.67 -8.48
CA SER A 218 -19.22 -43.09 -9.87
C SER A 218 -17.99 -44.00 -10.01
N ALA A 219 -17.09 -44.00 -9.03
CA ALA A 219 -15.87 -44.81 -9.06
C ALA A 219 -16.08 -46.25 -8.58
N PHE A 220 -17.12 -46.51 -7.78
CA PHE A 220 -17.43 -47.86 -7.27
C PHE A 220 -18.38 -48.65 -8.17
N GLU A 221 -19.25 -47.99 -8.93
CA GLU A 221 -20.11 -48.67 -9.94
C GLU A 221 -19.32 -49.21 -11.14
N ALA A 222 -18.05 -48.82 -11.31
CA ALA A 222 -17.17 -49.29 -12.37
C ALA A 222 -16.44 -50.61 -12.05
N PHE A 223 -16.65 -51.19 -10.86
CA PHE A 223 -16.16 -52.53 -10.51
C PHE A 223 -17.30 -53.54 -10.68
N PRO A 224 -17.37 -54.27 -11.82
CA PRO A 224 -18.28 -55.40 -11.91
C PRO A 224 -17.85 -56.49 -10.92
N ASN A 225 -18.81 -57.04 -10.18
CA ASN A 225 -18.63 -58.23 -9.32
C ASN A 225 -18.09 -59.43 -10.09
#